data_AF-A0A365YMM8-F1
#
_entry.id   AF-A0A365YMM8-F1
#
_cell.length_a   1.000
_cell.length_b   1.000
_cell.length_c   1.000
_cell.angle_alpha   90.00
_cell.angle_beta   90.00
_cell.angle_gamma   90.00
#
_symmetry.space_group_name_H-M   'P 1'
#
loop_
_entity.id
_entity.type
_entity.pdbx_description
1 polymer ?
#
loop_
_entity_poly.entity_id
_entity_poly.type
_entity_poly.pdbx_seq_one_letter_code
_entity_poly.pdbx_strand_id
1 'polypeptide(L)'
;MELDHHRHPVAAGRRDRHPAFPERLLRISMGSVSARRLTLGIIAIAMVPVGLGARYLADGLAADLSGGVLYAALFYVLLAFIFVRRSPWLPASLAFLWCFGIEFLQLTGLPALMASMLPAAHLVFGSGFAALDLAAYALGILLSAALDFWLGKHSKFVPKPRCATSACPPHPTEAIL
;
A
#
# COMPACT_ATOMS: atom_id res chain seq x y z
N MET A 1 65.08 43.54 21.98
CA MET A 1 63.73 43.60 22.58
C MET A 1 62.75 43.46 21.43
N GLU A 2 62.57 42.23 20.93
CA GLU A 2 61.63 41.93 19.84
C GLU A 2 61.02 40.56 20.19
N LEU A 3 59.73 40.56 20.49
CA LEU A 3 58.94 39.39 20.91
C LEU A 3 58.46 38.68 19.65
N ASP A 4 59.09 37.57 19.27
CA ASP A 4 58.69 36.79 18.09
C ASP A 4 57.59 35.78 18.43
N HIS A 5 56.36 36.26 18.24
CA HIS A 5 55.16 35.60 17.74
C HIS A 5 55.05 34.06 17.84
N HIS A 6 54.60 33.57 19.00
CA HIS A 6 53.94 32.26 19.11
C HIS A 6 52.65 32.24 18.27
N ARG A 7 52.68 31.60 17.09
CA ARG A 7 51.48 31.15 16.38
C ARG A 7 51.50 29.64 16.21
N HIS A 8 50.79 28.95 17.11
CA HIS A 8 50.33 27.60 16.84
C HIS A 8 49.17 27.64 15.83
N PRO A 9 49.22 26.92 14.70
CA PRO A 9 48.04 26.70 13.90
C PRO A 9 47.12 25.75 14.67
N VAL A 10 46.08 26.30 15.30
CA VAL A 10 44.95 25.52 15.83
C VAL A 10 44.22 24.93 14.62
N ALA A 11 44.54 23.68 14.29
CA ALA A 11 43.73 22.84 13.43
C ALA A 11 42.41 22.56 14.15
N ALA A 12 41.46 23.49 14.02
CA ALA A 12 40.11 23.32 14.52
C ALA A 12 39.38 22.30 13.63
N GLY A 13 39.51 21.04 14.05
CA GLY A 13 38.58 19.93 13.91
C GLY A 13 37.51 20.10 12.84
N ARG A 14 37.73 19.37 11.73
CA ARG A 14 36.71 18.80 10.84
C ARG A 14 35.36 18.67 11.58
N ARG A 15 34.40 19.53 11.25
CA ARG A 15 33.00 19.37 11.68
C ARG A 15 32.54 17.96 11.34
N ASP A 16 32.30 17.16 12.35
CA ASP A 16 31.61 15.88 12.28
C ASP A 16 30.18 16.11 11.78
N ARG A 17 30.00 16.24 10.46
CA ARG A 17 28.68 16.22 9.82
C ARG A 17 28.23 14.77 9.68
N HIS A 18 27.69 14.20 10.76
CA HIS A 18 26.85 13.01 10.68
C HIS A 18 25.47 13.27 11.31
N PRO A 19 24.49 13.66 10.48
CA PRO A 19 23.17 13.02 10.57
C PRO A 19 22.53 12.78 9.18
N ALA A 20 23.31 12.64 8.10
CA ALA A 20 22.76 12.39 6.76
C ALA A 20 22.18 10.97 6.57
N PHE A 21 22.34 10.08 7.54
CA PHE A 21 21.92 8.67 7.47
C PHE A 21 20.45 8.42 7.91
N PRO A 22 19.95 8.92 9.07
CA PRO A 22 18.55 8.72 9.46
C PRO A 22 17.55 9.39 8.50
N GLU A 23 17.83 10.62 8.05
CA GLU A 23 16.99 11.36 7.11
C GLU A 23 16.82 10.62 5.77
N ARG A 24 17.90 10.01 5.28
CA ARG A 24 17.88 9.28 4.00
C ARG A 24 17.08 7.99 4.12
N LEU A 25 17.21 7.26 5.24
CA LEU A 25 16.43 6.06 5.51
C LEU A 25 14.93 6.36 5.69
N LEU A 26 14.61 7.44 6.42
CA LEU A 26 13.24 7.93 6.58
C LEU A 26 12.62 8.34 5.24
N ARG A 27 13.35 9.06 4.38
CA ARG A 27 12.88 9.42 3.03
C ARG A 27 12.68 8.22 2.12
N ILE A 28 13.56 7.22 2.16
CA ILE A 28 13.40 5.98 1.36
C ILE A 28 12.17 5.20 1.84
N SER A 29 12.00 5.06 3.16
CA SER A 29 10.83 4.40 3.77
C SER A 29 9.53 5.11 3.40
N MET A 30 9.47 6.44 3.56
CA MET A 30 8.31 7.24 3.16
C MET A 30 8.07 7.20 1.64
N GLY A 31 9.12 7.21 0.82
CA GLY A 31 9.02 7.11 -0.64
C GLY A 31 8.36 5.81 -1.09
N SER A 32 8.73 4.67 -0.48
CA SER A 32 8.11 3.37 -0.78
C SER A 32 6.64 3.32 -0.39
N VAL A 33 6.26 3.94 0.74
CA VAL A 33 4.87 4.02 1.20
C VAL A 33 4.04 4.93 0.28
N SER A 34 4.58 6.08 -0.14
CA SER A 34 3.91 6.99 -1.07
C SER A 34 3.74 6.37 -2.45
N ALA A 35 4.75 5.66 -2.97
CA ALA A 35 4.63 4.92 -4.22
C ALA A 35 3.54 3.84 -4.14
N ARG A 36 3.51 3.04 -3.06
CA ARG A 36 2.45 2.04 -2.84
C ARG A 36 1.06 2.68 -2.77
N ARG A 37 0.90 3.80 -2.07
CA ARG A 37 -0.38 4.53 -2.01
C ARG A 37 -0.82 4.99 -3.39
N LEU A 38 0.10 5.55 -4.19
CA LEU A 38 -0.21 5.98 -5.55
C LEU A 38 -0.65 4.81 -6.43
N THR A 39 0.08 3.68 -6.39
CA THR A 39 -0.28 2.48 -7.15
C THR A 39 -1.68 1.96 -6.76
N LEU A 40 -1.96 1.82 -5.46
CA LEU A 40 -3.28 1.37 -4.99
C LEU A 40 -4.40 2.35 -5.40
N GLY A 41 -4.13 3.65 -5.33
CA GLY A 41 -5.08 4.69 -5.76
C GLY A 41 -5.39 4.59 -7.26
N ILE A 42 -4.36 4.43 -8.10
CA ILE A 42 -4.53 4.25 -9.55
C ILE A 42 -5.34 2.98 -9.86
N ILE A 43 -5.02 1.87 -9.19
CA ILE A 43 -5.75 0.61 -9.35
C ILE A 43 -7.22 0.80 -8.96
N ALA A 44 -7.51 1.41 -7.82
CA ALA A 44 -8.89 1.66 -7.38
C ALA A 44 -9.68 2.48 -8.41
N ILE A 45 -9.09 3.57 -8.93
CA ILE A 45 -9.71 4.41 -9.95
C ILE A 45 -9.95 3.62 -11.23
N ALA A 46 -9.00 2.80 -11.67
CA ALA A 46 -9.12 1.99 -12.88
C ALA A 46 -10.16 0.87 -12.76
N MET A 47 -10.38 0.33 -11.55
CA MET A 47 -11.37 -0.73 -11.32
C MET A 47 -12.82 -0.22 -11.46
N VAL A 48 -13.09 1.07 -11.20
CA VAL A 48 -14.44 1.64 -11.33
C VAL A 48 -15.01 1.51 -12.75
N PRO A 49 -14.35 2.02 -13.81
CA PRO A 49 -14.86 1.86 -15.17
C PRO A 49 -14.87 0.41 -15.64
N VAL A 50 -13.95 -0.44 -15.16
CA VAL A 50 -13.96 -1.89 -15.46
C VAL A 50 -15.18 -2.56 -14.85
N GLY A 51 -15.50 -2.28 -13.58
CA GLY A 51 -16.70 -2.78 -12.91
C GLY A 51 -17.97 -2.29 -13.56
N LEU A 52 -18.01 -1.01 -13.95
CA LEU A 52 -19.14 -0.45 -14.66
C LEU A 52 -19.31 -1.08 -16.05
N GLY A 53 -18.21 -1.31 -16.78
CA GLY A 53 -18.23 -2.03 -18.04
C GLY A 53 -18.73 -3.47 -17.89
N ALA A 54 -18.24 -4.21 -16.89
CA ALA A 54 -18.71 -5.57 -16.60
C ALA A 54 -20.22 -5.60 -16.29
N ARG A 55 -20.72 -4.62 -15.54
CA ARG A 55 -22.14 -4.46 -15.20
C ARG A 55 -23.04 -4.23 -16.42
N TYR A 56 -22.57 -3.47 -17.41
CA TYR A 56 -23.39 -3.07 -18.57
C TYR A 56 -23.13 -3.86 -19.85
N LEU A 57 -22.04 -4.64 -19.92
CA LEU A 57 -21.67 -5.42 -21.10
C LEU A 57 -21.85 -6.94 -20.92
N ALA A 58 -21.97 -7.42 -19.68
CA ALA A 58 -22.27 -8.82 -19.40
C ALA A 58 -23.75 -8.99 -19.04
N ASP A 59 -24.27 -10.21 -19.24
CA ASP A 59 -25.66 -10.56 -18.93
C ASP A 59 -25.74 -11.71 -17.92
N GLY A 60 -26.81 -11.71 -17.13
CA GLY A 60 -27.16 -12.77 -16.18
C GLY A 60 -26.06 -13.07 -15.16
N LEU A 61 -25.83 -14.36 -14.90
CA LEU A 61 -24.91 -14.83 -13.85
C LEU A 61 -23.47 -14.31 -14.04
N ALA A 62 -23.03 -14.09 -15.28
CA ALA A 62 -21.70 -13.56 -15.55
C ALA A 62 -21.57 -12.10 -15.08
N ALA A 63 -22.61 -11.29 -15.28
CA ALA A 63 -22.65 -9.90 -14.81
C ALA A 63 -22.65 -9.85 -13.28
N ASP A 64 -23.43 -10.72 -12.63
CA ASP A 64 -23.56 -10.77 -11.18
C ASP A 64 -22.25 -11.22 -10.52
N LEU A 65 -21.66 -12.34 -10.97
CA LEU A 65 -20.40 -12.84 -10.42
C LEU A 65 -19.23 -11.88 -10.69
N SER A 66 -19.11 -11.34 -11.90
CA SER A 66 -18.03 -10.39 -12.21
C SER A 66 -18.18 -9.09 -11.42
N GLY A 67 -19.42 -8.59 -11.28
CA GLY A 67 -19.75 -7.44 -10.43
C GLY A 67 -19.34 -7.68 -8.98
N GLY A 68 -19.70 -8.84 -8.41
CA GLY A 68 -19.33 -9.20 -7.05
C GLY A 68 -17.82 -9.31 -6.83
N VAL A 69 -17.11 -10.01 -7.73
CA VAL A 69 -15.64 -10.12 -7.69
C VAL A 69 -14.98 -8.75 -7.75
N LEU A 70 -15.39 -7.90 -8.70
CA LEU A 70 -14.81 -6.56 -8.91
C LEU A 70 -15.14 -5.61 -7.74
N TYR A 71 -16.35 -5.67 -7.19
CA TYR A 71 -16.76 -4.90 -6.02
C TYR A 71 -15.89 -5.24 -4.80
N ALA A 72 -15.78 -6.51 -4.46
CA ALA A 72 -15.01 -6.93 -3.28
C ALA A 72 -13.50 -6.66 -3.46
N ALA A 73 -12.99 -6.83 -4.68
CA ALA A 73 -11.62 -6.46 -5.01
C ALA A 73 -11.37 -4.96 -4.85
N LEU A 74 -12.28 -4.10 -5.34
CA LEU A 74 -12.18 -2.65 -5.19
C LEU A 74 -12.21 -2.25 -3.71
N PHE A 75 -13.13 -2.83 -2.94
CA PHE A 75 -13.26 -2.53 -1.52
C PHE A 75 -12.01 -2.95 -0.73
N TYR A 76 -11.42 -4.12 -1.05
CA TYR A 76 -10.11 -4.51 -0.52
C TYR A 76 -9.03 -3.46 -0.84
N VAL A 77 -8.92 -3.02 -2.10
CA VAL A 77 -7.89 -2.06 -2.52
C VAL A 77 -8.04 -0.71 -1.78
N LEU A 78 -9.28 -0.24 -1.58
CA LEU A 78 -9.55 0.97 -0.79
C LEU A 78 -9.10 0.81 0.66
N LEU A 79 -9.38 -0.33 1.29
CA LEU A 79 -8.92 -0.61 2.64
C LEU A 79 -7.40 -0.75 2.71
N ALA A 80 -6.77 -1.39 1.73
CA ALA A 80 -5.31 -1.49 1.64
C ALA A 80 -4.65 -0.11 1.44
N PHE A 81 -5.31 0.80 0.72
CA PHE A 81 -4.90 2.18 0.55
C PHE A 81 -4.94 2.95 1.89
N ILE A 82 -6.01 2.79 2.67
CA ILE A 82 -6.16 3.40 4.00
C ILE A 82 -5.14 2.80 4.98
N PHE A 83 -5.03 1.47 5.02
CA PHE A 83 -4.22 0.69 5.96
C PHE A 83 -2.87 0.25 5.37
N VAL A 84 -2.21 1.13 4.61
CA VAL A 84 -0.96 0.80 3.89
C VAL A 84 0.21 0.33 4.78
N ARG A 85 0.17 0.57 6.10
CA ARG A 85 1.20 0.12 7.05
C ARG A 85 0.82 -1.15 7.82
N ARG A 86 -0.40 -1.67 7.63
CA ARG A 86 -0.89 -2.85 8.34
C ARG A 86 -0.70 -4.11 7.50
N SER A 87 -0.79 -5.25 8.17
CA SER A 87 -0.82 -6.56 7.52
C SER A 87 -1.97 -6.64 6.50
N PRO A 88 -1.77 -7.28 5.33
CA PRO A 88 -2.81 -7.45 4.30
C PRO A 88 -4.03 -8.25 4.77
N TRP A 89 -3.89 -9.00 5.87
CA TRP A 89 -5.01 -9.71 6.50
C TRP A 89 -6.07 -8.78 7.09
N LEU A 90 -5.69 -7.58 7.55
CA LEU A 90 -6.64 -6.61 8.10
C LEU A 90 -7.62 -6.10 7.03
N PRO A 91 -7.18 -5.53 5.89
CA PRO A 91 -8.10 -5.12 4.83
C PRO A 91 -8.90 -6.29 4.24
N ALA A 92 -8.31 -7.49 4.14
CA ALA A 92 -9.05 -8.69 3.70
C ALA A 92 -10.21 -9.04 4.64
N SER A 93 -9.96 -9.05 5.95
CA SER A 93 -10.99 -9.39 6.95
C SER A 93 -12.10 -8.35 7.01
N LEU A 94 -11.73 -7.06 6.94
CA LEU A 94 -12.68 -5.96 6.91
C LEU A 94 -13.53 -5.97 5.62
N ALA A 95 -12.92 -6.27 4.47
CA ALA A 95 -13.65 -6.40 3.23
C ALA A 95 -14.63 -7.57 3.26
N PHE A 96 -14.21 -8.71 3.78
CA PHE A 96 -15.07 -9.88 3.92
C PHE A 96 -16.24 -9.61 4.84
N LEU A 97 -15.99 -9.04 6.02
CA LEU A 97 -17.04 -8.70 6.98
C LEU A 97 -18.03 -7.67 6.43
N TRP A 98 -17.54 -6.70 5.67
CA TRP A 98 -18.38 -5.71 4.99
C TRP A 98 -19.31 -6.35 3.95
N CYS A 99 -18.76 -7.15 3.04
CA CYS A 99 -19.55 -7.82 2.00
C CYS A 99 -20.57 -8.77 2.61
N PHE A 100 -20.14 -9.56 3.61
CA PHE A 100 -21.04 -10.44 4.38
C PHE A 100 -22.14 -9.64 5.08
N GLY A 101 -21.80 -8.50 5.69
CA GLY A 101 -22.78 -7.63 6.35
C GLY A 101 -23.83 -7.06 5.41
N ILE A 102 -23.43 -6.63 4.20
CA ILE A 102 -24.35 -6.15 3.15
C ILE A 102 -25.32 -7.26 2.75
N GLU A 103 -24.80 -8.46 2.50
CA GLU A 103 -25.57 -9.62 2.06
C GLU A 103 -26.64 -10.00 3.10
N PHE A 104 -26.28 -10.00 4.38
CA PHE A 104 -27.23 -10.25 5.47
C PHE A 104 -28.22 -9.09 5.65
N LEU A 105 -27.80 -7.85 5.42
CA LEU A 105 -28.68 -6.69 5.51
C LEU A 105 -29.79 -6.75 4.45
N GLN A 106 -29.55 -7.35 3.28
CA GLN A 106 -30.58 -7.52 2.26
C GLN A 106 -31.74 -8.41 2.74
N LEU A 107 -31.51 -9.35 3.65
CA LEU A 107 -32.58 -10.16 4.26
C LEU A 107 -33.58 -9.32 5.07
N THR A 108 -33.19 -8.11 5.48
CA THR A 108 -34.07 -7.18 6.22
C THR A 108 -34.94 -6.31 5.31
N GLY A 109 -34.64 -6.26 4.00
CA GLY A 109 -35.30 -5.34 3.05
C GLY A 109 -34.88 -3.87 3.18
N LEU A 110 -34.09 -3.49 4.19
CA LEU A 110 -33.58 -2.12 4.36
C LEU A 110 -32.83 -1.60 3.14
N PRO A 111 -31.97 -2.38 2.45
CA PRO A 111 -31.30 -1.89 1.26
C PRO A 111 -32.25 -1.53 0.12
N ALA A 112 -33.32 -2.29 -0.06
CA ALA A 112 -34.35 -2.00 -1.06
C ALA A 112 -35.10 -0.70 -0.73
N LEU A 113 -35.34 -0.43 0.56
CA LEU A 113 -35.90 0.84 1.01
C LEU A 113 -34.94 2.02 0.77
N MET A 114 -33.64 1.83 0.99
CA MET A 114 -32.66 2.88 0.69
C MET A 114 -32.56 3.14 -0.82
N ALA A 115 -32.63 2.10 -1.63
CA ALA A 115 -32.59 2.20 -3.09
C ALA A 115 -33.81 2.91 -3.68
N SER A 116 -34.98 2.85 -3.03
CA SER A 116 -36.16 3.60 -3.48
C SER A 116 -36.03 5.11 -3.27
N MET A 117 -35.21 5.54 -2.29
CA MET A 117 -34.92 6.96 -2.05
C MET A 117 -33.69 7.45 -2.81
N LEU A 118 -32.67 6.59 -2.94
CA LEU A 118 -31.39 6.87 -3.59
C LEU A 118 -31.05 5.71 -4.54
N PRO A 119 -31.34 5.83 -5.84
CA PRO A 119 -31.11 4.75 -6.81
C PRO A 119 -29.65 4.25 -6.85
N ALA A 120 -28.69 5.13 -6.55
CA ALA A 120 -27.28 4.78 -6.46
C ALA A 120 -26.98 3.75 -5.34
N ALA A 121 -27.85 3.60 -4.34
CA ALA A 121 -27.69 2.61 -3.28
C ALA A 121 -27.66 1.17 -3.82
N HIS A 122 -28.30 0.89 -4.97
CA HIS A 122 -28.22 -0.43 -5.62
C HIS A 122 -26.78 -0.80 -6.04
N LEU A 123 -25.93 0.17 -6.38
CA LEU A 123 -24.53 -0.10 -6.73
C LEU A 123 -23.71 -0.52 -5.50
N VAL A 124 -24.12 -0.08 -4.30
CA VAL A 124 -23.41 -0.37 -3.05
C VAL A 124 -23.96 -1.64 -2.40
N PHE A 125 -25.28 -1.78 -2.36
CA PHE A 125 -25.94 -2.84 -1.63
C PHE A 125 -26.44 -4.01 -2.48
N GLY A 126 -26.45 -3.93 -3.81
CA GLY A 126 -26.95 -5.00 -4.67
C GLY A 126 -28.49 -5.09 -4.74
N SER A 127 -28.99 -6.17 -5.36
CA SER A 127 -30.42 -6.38 -5.65
C SER A 127 -31.12 -7.37 -4.71
N GLY A 128 -30.37 -8.13 -3.92
CA GLY A 128 -30.92 -9.13 -3.00
C GLY A 128 -29.90 -10.22 -2.67
N PHE A 129 -30.27 -11.06 -1.70
CA PHE A 129 -29.39 -12.12 -1.19
C PHE A 129 -29.17 -13.23 -2.22
N ALA A 130 -27.92 -13.53 -2.51
CA ALA A 130 -27.45 -14.64 -3.32
C ALA A 130 -26.20 -15.29 -2.70
N ALA A 131 -26.30 -16.57 -2.32
CA ALA A 131 -25.17 -17.30 -1.74
C ALA A 131 -23.94 -17.39 -2.69
N LEU A 132 -24.15 -17.27 -4.00
CA LEU A 132 -23.07 -17.21 -4.98
C LEU A 132 -22.27 -15.90 -4.90
N ASP A 133 -22.88 -14.81 -4.45
CA ASP A 133 -22.21 -13.52 -4.30
C ASP A 133 -21.16 -13.60 -3.19
N LEU A 134 -21.41 -14.36 -2.12
CA LEU A 134 -20.40 -14.66 -1.08
C LEU A 134 -19.15 -15.34 -1.68
N ALA A 135 -19.34 -16.27 -2.63
CA ALA A 135 -18.22 -16.92 -3.30
C ALA A 135 -17.48 -15.94 -4.23
N ALA A 136 -18.20 -15.09 -4.97
CA ALA A 136 -17.64 -14.03 -5.79
C ALA A 136 -16.83 -13.03 -4.95
N TYR A 137 -17.35 -12.60 -3.80
CA TYR A 137 -16.67 -11.71 -2.86
C TYR A 137 -15.41 -12.35 -2.29
N ALA A 138 -15.48 -13.60 -1.85
CA ALA A 138 -14.32 -14.33 -1.36
C ALA A 138 -13.22 -14.42 -2.44
N LEU A 139 -13.61 -14.73 -3.69
CA LEU A 139 -12.68 -14.80 -4.81
C LEU A 139 -12.01 -13.44 -5.07
N GLY A 140 -12.78 -12.35 -5.13
CA GLY A 140 -12.24 -10.99 -5.33
C GLY A 140 -11.26 -10.57 -4.24
N ILE A 141 -11.59 -10.85 -2.97
CA ILE A 141 -10.70 -10.54 -1.84
C ILE A 141 -9.42 -11.36 -1.91
N LEU A 142 -9.52 -12.67 -2.17
CA LEU A 142 -8.35 -13.55 -2.24
C LEU A 142 -7.41 -13.16 -3.37
N LEU A 143 -7.94 -12.87 -4.56
CA LEU A 143 -7.14 -12.44 -5.71
C LEU A 143 -6.41 -11.12 -5.42
N SER A 144 -7.12 -10.14 -4.86
CA SER A 144 -6.53 -8.85 -4.51
C SER A 144 -5.49 -8.95 -3.40
N ALA A 145 -5.77 -9.74 -2.35
CA ALA A 145 -4.82 -9.97 -1.27
C ALA A 145 -3.57 -10.71 -1.74
N ALA A 146 -3.72 -11.71 -2.62
CA ALA A 146 -2.59 -12.41 -3.23
C ALA A 146 -1.73 -11.47 -4.08
N LEU A 147 -2.36 -10.62 -4.90
CA LEU A 147 -1.65 -9.64 -5.73
C LEU A 147 -0.92 -8.60 -4.87
N ASP A 148 -1.58 -8.05 -3.86
CA ASP A 148 -0.98 -7.07 -2.94
C ASP A 148 0.21 -7.67 -2.16
N PHE A 149 0.07 -8.92 -1.70
CA PHE A 149 1.17 -9.66 -1.08
C PHE A 149 2.34 -9.88 -2.04
N TRP A 150 2.05 -10.26 -3.29
CA TRP A 150 3.07 -10.49 -4.32
C TRP A 150 3.82 -9.19 -4.66
N LEU A 151 3.11 -8.07 -4.85
CA LEU A 151 3.70 -6.76 -5.08
C LEU A 151 4.58 -6.32 -3.90
N GLY A 152 4.11 -6.51 -2.67
CA GLY A 152 4.87 -6.20 -1.45
C GLY A 152 6.17 -7.01 -1.29
N LYS A 153 6.22 -8.24 -1.85
CA LYS A 153 7.44 -9.07 -1.86
C LYS A 153 8.50 -8.51 -2.81
N HIS A 154 8.10 -8.01 -3.97
CA HIS A 154 9.00 -7.50 -5.02
C HIS A 154 9.51 -6.08 -4.77
N SER A 155 8.79 -5.27 -3.98
CA SER A 155 9.24 -3.90 -3.62
C SER A 155 10.42 -3.85 -2.64
N LYS A 156 10.92 -4.99 -2.15
CA LYS A 156 12.06 -5.05 -1.20
C LYS A 156 13.46 -4.96 -1.83
N PHE A 157 13.58 -4.58 -3.11
CA PHE A 157 14.89 -4.38 -3.73
C PHE A 157 15.54 -3.07 -3.24
N VAL A 158 16.07 -3.08 -2.02
CA VAL A 158 17.01 -2.06 -1.52
C VAL A 158 18.40 -2.52 -1.95
N PRO A 159 19.09 -1.82 -2.86
CA PRO A 159 20.49 -2.10 -3.15
C PRO A 159 21.27 -1.99 -1.83
N LYS A 160 21.88 -3.08 -1.38
CA LYS A 160 22.82 -3.05 -0.26
C LYS A 160 23.88 -2.00 -0.62
N PRO A 161 24.10 -0.94 0.18
CA PRO A 161 25.16 0.01 -0.12
C PRO A 161 26.45 -0.80 -0.21
N ARG A 162 27.03 -0.86 -1.42
CA ARG A 162 28.38 -1.40 -1.57
C ARG A 162 29.23 -0.53 -0.66
N CYS A 163 29.84 -1.14 0.37
CA CYS A 163 30.91 -0.49 1.11
C CYS A 163 31.86 0.06 0.06
N ALA A 164 31.92 1.38 -0.06
CA ALA A 164 32.92 2.02 -0.87
C ALA A 164 34.24 1.62 -0.22
N THR A 165 34.97 0.75 -0.90
CA THR A 165 36.30 0.22 -0.57
C THR A 165 37.39 1.30 -0.59
N SER A 166 37.04 2.56 -0.33
CA SER A 166 37.94 3.72 -0.39
C SER A 166 38.14 4.42 0.95
N ALA A 167 37.71 3.83 2.07
CA ALA A 167 37.92 4.40 3.40
C ALA A 167 38.42 3.39 4.44
N CYS A 168 39.30 2.46 4.04
CA CYS A 168 40.21 1.87 5.01
C CYS A 168 41.41 2.83 5.12
N PRO A 169 41.58 3.59 6.21
CA PRO A 169 42.84 4.29 6.43
C PRO A 169 43.95 3.23 6.49
N PRO A 170 45.15 3.49 5.92
CA PRO A 170 46.27 2.59 6.11
C PRO A 170 46.54 2.44 7.62
N HIS A 171 46.67 1.20 8.08
CA HIS A 171 47.21 0.95 9.41
C HIS A 171 48.57 1.66 9.55
N PRO A 172 48.85 2.33 10.67
CA PRO A 172 50.17 2.86 10.93
C PRO A 172 51.12 1.68 11.20
N THR A 173 51.68 1.12 10.13
CA THR A 173 52.86 0.27 10.24
C THR A 173 54.07 1.18 10.38
N GLU A 174 54.61 1.19 11.60
CA GLU A 174 56.00 1.51 11.97
C GLU A 174 56.46 2.97 11.82
N ALA A 175 56.22 3.74 12.88
CA ALA A 175 57.27 4.59 13.43
C ALA A 175 57.98 3.77 14.52
N ILE A 176 59.25 3.44 14.29
CA ILE A 176 60.37 3.19 15.23
C ILE A 176 61.37 2.25 14.52
N LEU A 177 62.26 2.85 13.72
CA LEU A 177 63.73 2.78 13.82
C LEU A 177 64.38 3.55 12.66
#